data_AF-A0A7J4T6C6-F1
#
_entry.id   AF-A0A7J4T6C6-F1
#
_cell.length_a   1.000
_cell.length_b   1.000
_cell.length_c   1.000
_cell.angle_alpha   90.00
_cell.angle_beta   90.00
_cell.angle_gamma   90.00
#
_symmetry.space_group_name_H-M   'P 1'
#
loop_
_entity.id
_entity.type
_entity.pdbx_description
1 polymer ?
#
loop_
_entity_poly.entity_id
_entity_poly.type
_entity_poly.pdbx_seq_one_letter_code
_entity_poly.pdbx_strand_id
1 'polypeptide(L)'
;YGEFMENNKNLVPAGYSMDWWASDLIEELNSPKSVETFCSIMNLPKGDCPSGIPGLTKEQFSDTNLRFNVRLLWHKFLVAQQPNWAQAKTICEKFKTSLPPPHNPWFLDLPIEWIPQLITLLKDATIENSSDKAVSGLMPKQEQRCLRMSGGVTNWDSAIMLEMPPPEFGINDLTDPPGPEILVEDFIFDKKPSSLWTLQQHGIAKGSALILGLAHHHDGDDLIITSGWSALLEALGFAVDDDEIIMVVDSKKLFEDRIAKLRLAQKVLVKEENRLEELEKERAIQRISAETKARQQGKSIAETDEIGRIAAANILDEGPDDDKKFLAAQIDRDDYRVDGILPMIKKISKLRWHHSAPVRIGCRMGRPEKSAPRVMNPMAHTLFPIDMNGGNQRLLTNAADKQDIRVQLGLRTCSICGKKSPMLACHHRKINQYGESMPGEKCGGRTEFKKDLETNRRRRGEITTVP
;
A
#
# COMPACT_ATOMS: atom_id res chain seq x y z
N TYR A 1 -11.83 3.11 -5.26
CA TYR A 1 -12.52 4.26 -5.89
C TYR A 1 -13.28 5.09 -4.87
N GLY A 2 -14.23 4.54 -4.10
CA GLY A 2 -15.04 5.30 -3.12
C GLY A 2 -14.23 6.19 -2.17
N GLU A 3 -13.15 5.65 -1.59
CA GLU A 3 -12.21 6.39 -0.73
C GLU A 3 -11.60 7.65 -1.39
N PHE A 4 -11.28 7.60 -2.70
CA PHE A 4 -10.74 8.77 -3.41
C PHE A 4 -11.79 9.86 -3.56
N MET A 5 -13.02 9.45 -3.88
CA MET A 5 -14.15 10.35 -4.06
C MET A 5 -14.56 11.01 -2.74
N GLU A 6 -14.62 10.24 -1.65
CA GLU A 6 -14.95 10.74 -0.31
C GLU A 6 -13.91 11.74 0.19
N ASN A 7 -12.62 11.46 -0.04
CA ASN A 7 -11.53 12.32 0.43
C ASN A 7 -11.11 13.42 -0.57
N ASN A 8 -11.79 13.53 -1.71
CA ASN A 8 -11.46 14.44 -2.81
C ASN A 8 -9.98 14.40 -3.20
N LYS A 9 -9.43 13.19 -3.34
CA LYS A 9 -8.05 12.96 -3.78
C LYS A 9 -8.01 12.65 -5.26
N ASN A 10 -6.99 13.18 -5.94
CA ASN A 10 -6.74 12.86 -7.34
C ASN A 10 -6.55 11.35 -7.51
N LEU A 11 -7.16 10.79 -8.56
CA LEU A 11 -6.91 9.42 -8.93
C LEU A 11 -5.45 9.27 -9.33
N VAL A 12 -4.82 8.22 -8.83
CA VAL A 12 -3.47 7.83 -9.22
C VAL A 12 -3.53 6.83 -10.37
N PRO A 13 -2.51 6.78 -11.25
CA PRO A 13 -2.41 5.76 -12.27
C PRO A 13 -2.54 4.35 -11.68
N ALA A 14 -3.43 3.55 -12.27
CA ALA A 14 -3.60 2.15 -11.86
C ALA A 14 -2.47 1.30 -12.45
N GLY A 15 -1.95 0.36 -11.65
CA GLY A 15 -1.07 -0.69 -12.15
C GLY A 15 -1.83 -1.74 -12.95
N TYR A 16 -1.14 -2.41 -13.87
CA TYR A 16 -1.70 -3.48 -14.69
C TYR A 16 -1.85 -4.78 -13.87
N SER A 17 -2.97 -4.89 -13.16
CA SER A 17 -3.32 -6.04 -12.31
C SER A 17 -4.10 -7.12 -13.07
N MET A 18 -4.34 -8.25 -12.40
CA MET A 18 -5.22 -9.32 -12.91
C MET A 18 -6.63 -8.82 -13.25
N ASP A 19 -7.17 -7.86 -12.50
CA ASP A 19 -8.49 -7.27 -12.77
C ASP A 19 -8.52 -6.48 -14.09
N TRP A 20 -7.45 -5.74 -14.38
CA TRP A 20 -7.32 -5.01 -15.64
C TRP A 20 -7.09 -5.99 -16.79
N TRP A 21 -6.18 -6.96 -16.63
CA TRP A 21 -5.98 -8.02 -17.61
C TRP A 21 -7.26 -8.78 -17.97
N ALA A 22 -8.06 -9.15 -16.95
CA ALA A 22 -9.35 -9.79 -17.14
C ALA A 22 -10.33 -8.89 -17.90
N SER A 23 -10.32 -7.58 -17.63
CA SER A 23 -11.16 -6.61 -18.34
C SER A 23 -10.77 -6.47 -19.80
N ASP A 24 -9.46 -6.37 -20.10
CA ASP A 24 -8.95 -6.35 -21.48
C ASP A 24 -9.35 -7.63 -22.23
N LEU A 25 -9.22 -8.80 -21.59
CA LEU A 25 -9.64 -10.07 -22.17
C LEU A 25 -11.14 -10.14 -22.45
N ILE A 26 -11.98 -9.65 -21.53
CA ILE A 26 -13.43 -9.68 -21.70
C ILE A 26 -13.86 -8.94 -22.97
N GLU A 27 -13.23 -7.79 -23.28
CA GLU A 27 -13.54 -7.04 -24.50
C GLU A 27 -13.19 -7.83 -25.77
N GLU A 28 -12.12 -8.62 -25.73
CA GLU A 28 -11.63 -9.40 -26.87
C GLU A 28 -12.29 -10.78 -26.99
N LEU A 29 -12.86 -11.30 -25.90
CA LEU A 29 -13.65 -12.55 -25.87
C LEU A 29 -15.10 -12.31 -26.34
N ASN A 30 -15.23 -11.80 -27.56
CA ASN A 30 -16.49 -11.34 -28.16
C ASN A 30 -17.18 -12.35 -29.09
N SER A 31 -16.59 -13.53 -29.31
CA SER A 31 -17.15 -14.57 -30.17
C SER A 31 -16.96 -15.98 -29.57
N PRO A 32 -17.74 -16.99 -30.01
CA PRO A 32 -17.51 -18.37 -29.59
C PRO A 32 -16.08 -18.84 -29.91
N LYS A 33 -15.57 -18.43 -31.09
CA LYS A 33 -14.23 -18.80 -31.58
C LYS A 33 -13.11 -18.19 -30.73
N SER A 34 -13.26 -16.94 -30.28
CA SER A 34 -12.28 -16.30 -29.39
C SER A 34 -12.24 -16.99 -28.03
N VAL A 35 -13.40 -17.37 -27.49
CA VAL A 35 -13.49 -18.15 -26.24
C VAL A 35 -12.83 -19.53 -26.41
N GLU A 36 -13.12 -20.26 -27.49
CA GLU A 36 -12.47 -21.54 -27.77
C GLU A 36 -10.96 -21.42 -27.91
N THR A 37 -10.49 -20.36 -28.56
CA THR A 37 -9.05 -20.09 -28.72
C THR A 37 -8.40 -19.85 -27.36
N PHE A 38 -9.04 -19.07 -26.49
CA PHE A 38 -8.55 -18.83 -25.13
C PHE A 38 -8.51 -20.12 -24.30
N CYS A 39 -9.60 -20.91 -24.30
CA CYS A 39 -9.65 -22.19 -23.59
C CYS A 39 -8.55 -23.14 -24.09
N SER A 40 -8.30 -23.16 -25.40
CA SER A 40 -7.24 -23.96 -26.01
C SER A 40 -5.84 -23.55 -25.52
N ILE A 41 -5.55 -22.24 -25.46
CA ILE A 41 -4.26 -21.75 -24.94
C ILE A 41 -4.10 -22.11 -23.45
N MET A 42 -5.15 -21.90 -22.65
CA MET A 42 -5.11 -22.14 -21.21
C MET A 42 -5.19 -23.63 -20.85
N ASN A 43 -5.38 -24.53 -21.82
CA ASN A 43 -5.65 -25.96 -21.61
C ASN A 43 -6.85 -26.21 -20.66
N LEU A 44 -7.90 -25.40 -20.79
CA LEU A 44 -9.10 -25.47 -19.95
C LEU A 44 -10.20 -26.25 -20.66
N PRO A 45 -10.86 -27.21 -19.97
CA PRO A 45 -12.05 -27.86 -20.53
C PRO A 45 -13.22 -26.85 -20.56
N LYS A 46 -14.07 -26.95 -21.59
CA LYS A 46 -15.22 -26.04 -21.76
C LYS A 46 -16.19 -26.04 -20.57
N GLY A 47 -16.26 -27.14 -19.81
CA GLY A 47 -17.13 -27.27 -18.64
C GLY A 47 -16.72 -26.42 -17.44
N ASP A 48 -15.44 -26.04 -17.35
CA ASP A 48 -14.91 -25.24 -16.23
C ASP A 48 -15.06 -23.73 -16.48
N CYS A 49 -15.35 -23.35 -17.72
CA CYS A 49 -15.54 -21.96 -18.11
C CYS A 49 -16.98 -21.50 -17.82
N PRO A 50 -17.19 -20.24 -17.41
CA PRO A 50 -18.53 -19.69 -17.26
C PRO A 50 -19.33 -19.76 -18.58
N SER A 51 -20.65 -19.90 -18.47
CA SER A 51 -21.51 -19.94 -19.65
C SER A 51 -21.64 -18.57 -20.32
N GLY A 52 -21.84 -18.57 -21.63
CA GLY A 52 -22.01 -17.36 -22.44
C GLY A 52 -20.70 -16.73 -22.92
N ILE A 53 -20.82 -15.59 -23.61
CA ILE A 53 -19.72 -14.88 -24.26
C ILE A 53 -19.63 -13.47 -23.63
N PRO A 54 -18.54 -13.12 -22.94
CA PRO A 54 -18.49 -11.90 -22.14
C PRO A 54 -18.29 -10.62 -22.95
N GLY A 55 -17.69 -10.71 -24.14
CA GLY A 55 -17.38 -9.56 -25.00
C GLY A 55 -18.50 -9.12 -25.94
N LEU A 56 -19.70 -9.73 -25.88
CA LEU A 56 -20.81 -9.31 -26.72
C LEU A 56 -21.22 -7.86 -26.44
N THR A 57 -21.45 -7.08 -27.49
CA THR A 57 -21.85 -5.67 -27.37
C THR A 57 -23.29 -5.53 -26.91
N LYS A 58 -23.73 -4.30 -26.57
CA LYS A 58 -25.12 -4.05 -26.15
C LYS A 58 -26.11 -4.36 -27.25
N GLU A 59 -25.72 -4.18 -28.51
CA GLU A 59 -26.56 -4.42 -29.68
C GLU A 59 -26.76 -5.91 -29.93
N GLN A 60 -25.75 -6.73 -29.61
CA GLN A 60 -25.76 -8.18 -29.76
C GLN A 60 -26.41 -8.91 -28.59
N PHE A 61 -26.63 -8.22 -27.47
CA PHE A 61 -27.12 -8.80 -26.23
C PHE A 61 -28.20 -7.90 -25.61
N SER A 62 -29.46 -8.19 -25.94
CA SER A 62 -30.62 -7.36 -25.59
C SER A 62 -30.88 -7.24 -24.07
N ASP A 63 -30.62 -8.30 -23.29
CA ASP A 63 -30.80 -8.27 -21.84
C ASP A 63 -29.54 -7.74 -21.13
N THR A 64 -29.59 -6.47 -20.76
CA THR A 64 -28.52 -5.78 -20.05
C THR A 64 -28.12 -6.42 -18.72
N ASN A 65 -29.09 -6.97 -17.97
CA ASN A 65 -28.82 -7.56 -16.64
C ASN A 65 -28.12 -8.91 -16.79
N LEU A 66 -28.59 -9.73 -17.72
CA LEU A 66 -27.99 -11.03 -17.97
C LEU A 66 -26.59 -10.86 -18.58
N ARG A 67 -26.38 -9.87 -19.46
CA ARG A 67 -25.04 -9.48 -19.94
C ARG A 67 -24.10 -9.10 -18.81
N PHE A 68 -24.55 -8.27 -17.87
CA PHE A 68 -23.75 -7.88 -16.71
C PHE A 68 -23.34 -9.09 -15.87
N ASN A 69 -24.27 -10.01 -15.60
CA ASN A 69 -23.99 -11.24 -14.86
C ASN A 69 -22.97 -12.14 -15.57
N VAL A 70 -23.11 -12.35 -16.89
CA VAL A 70 -22.15 -13.12 -17.70
C VAL A 70 -20.76 -12.49 -17.59
N ARG A 71 -20.65 -11.18 -17.79
CA ARG A 71 -19.38 -10.45 -17.68
C ARG A 71 -18.77 -10.53 -16.29
N LEU A 72 -19.58 -10.44 -15.23
CA LEU A 72 -19.13 -10.55 -13.85
C LEU A 72 -18.59 -11.95 -13.54
N LEU A 73 -19.26 -13.01 -14.00
CA LEU A 73 -18.82 -14.39 -13.81
C LEU A 73 -17.51 -14.66 -14.55
N TRP A 74 -17.41 -14.21 -15.81
CA TRP A 74 -16.17 -14.29 -16.59
C TRP A 74 -15.04 -13.47 -15.97
N HIS A 75 -15.30 -12.26 -15.49
CA HIS A 75 -14.29 -11.43 -14.83
C HIS A 75 -13.70 -12.13 -13.61
N LYS A 76 -14.56 -12.60 -12.69
CA LYS A 76 -14.13 -13.37 -11.52
C LYS A 76 -13.34 -14.63 -11.90
N PHE A 77 -13.78 -15.33 -12.93
CA PHE A 77 -13.10 -16.52 -13.43
C PHE A 77 -11.71 -16.21 -13.98
N LEU A 78 -11.58 -15.15 -14.79
CA LEU A 78 -10.33 -14.73 -15.40
C LEU A 78 -9.33 -14.21 -14.37
N VAL A 79 -9.78 -13.42 -13.38
CA VAL A 79 -8.93 -12.93 -12.28
C VAL A 79 -8.31 -14.08 -11.47
N ALA A 80 -9.01 -15.21 -11.35
CA ALA A 80 -8.52 -16.39 -10.64
C ALA A 80 -7.51 -17.23 -11.46
N GLN A 81 -7.35 -16.96 -12.76
CA GLN A 81 -6.42 -17.70 -13.61
C GLN A 81 -4.96 -17.35 -13.30
N GLN A 82 -4.06 -18.28 -13.58
CA GLN A 82 -2.61 -18.09 -13.44
C GLN A 82 -1.91 -18.66 -14.67
N PRO A 83 -1.87 -17.91 -15.78
CA PRO A 83 -1.21 -18.38 -16.99
C PRO A 83 0.30 -18.56 -16.75
N ASN A 84 0.88 -19.62 -17.30
CA ASN A 84 2.34 -19.73 -17.41
C ASN A 84 2.88 -18.74 -18.45
N TRP A 85 4.20 -18.61 -18.57
CA TRP A 85 4.81 -17.65 -19.50
C TRP A 85 4.35 -17.84 -20.96
N ALA A 86 4.38 -19.07 -21.47
CA ALA A 86 3.98 -19.37 -22.84
C ALA A 86 2.51 -19.02 -23.11
N GLN A 87 1.63 -19.30 -22.16
CA GLN A 87 0.21 -18.93 -22.20
C GLN A 87 0.03 -17.42 -22.18
N ALA A 88 0.70 -16.73 -21.24
CA ALA A 88 0.62 -15.28 -21.08
C ALA A 88 1.11 -14.55 -22.34
N LYS A 89 2.24 -14.98 -22.92
CA LYS A 89 2.79 -14.46 -24.17
C LYS A 89 1.81 -14.65 -25.33
N THR A 90 1.29 -15.87 -25.51
CA THR A 90 0.33 -16.17 -26.59
C THR A 90 -0.96 -15.37 -26.44
N ILE A 91 -1.44 -15.18 -25.20
CA ILE A 91 -2.62 -14.37 -24.91
C ILE A 91 -2.36 -12.89 -25.22
N CYS A 92 -1.21 -12.36 -24.82
CA CYS A 92 -0.80 -10.99 -25.12
C CYS A 92 -0.79 -10.73 -26.63
N GLU A 93 -0.19 -11.64 -27.42
CA GLU A 93 -0.11 -11.51 -28.87
C GLU A 93 -1.47 -11.60 -29.56
N LYS A 94 -2.32 -12.56 -29.17
CA LYS A 94 -3.61 -12.79 -29.84
C LYS A 94 -4.72 -11.83 -29.41
N PHE A 95 -4.77 -11.51 -28.12
CA PHE A 95 -5.84 -10.69 -27.54
C PHE A 95 -5.36 -9.28 -27.17
N LYS A 96 -4.16 -8.86 -27.59
CA LYS A 96 -3.63 -7.50 -27.39
C LYS A 96 -3.69 -7.01 -25.93
N THR A 97 -3.69 -7.93 -24.98
CA THR A 97 -3.59 -7.62 -23.55
C THR A 97 -2.15 -7.32 -23.20
N SER A 98 -1.89 -6.70 -22.05
CA SER A 98 -0.54 -6.66 -21.48
C SER A 98 -0.30 -7.91 -20.64
N LEU A 99 0.94 -8.13 -20.21
CA LEU A 99 1.29 -9.29 -19.41
C LEU A 99 0.73 -9.18 -17.98
N PRO A 100 0.05 -10.22 -17.46
CA PRO A 100 -0.39 -10.26 -16.06
C PRO A 100 0.76 -10.67 -15.13
N PRO A 101 0.67 -10.38 -13.82
CA PRO A 101 1.59 -10.93 -12.82
C PRO A 101 1.62 -12.48 -12.86
N PRO A 102 2.77 -13.14 -12.66
CA PRO A 102 4.10 -12.58 -12.35
C PRO A 102 4.90 -12.09 -13.57
N HIS A 103 4.38 -12.26 -14.78
CA HIS A 103 5.07 -11.96 -16.05
C HIS A 103 5.15 -10.46 -16.37
N ASN A 104 4.97 -9.60 -15.37
CA ASN A 104 5.08 -8.15 -15.49
C ASN A 104 5.93 -7.58 -14.34
N PRO A 105 7.27 -7.67 -14.45
CA PRO A 105 8.21 -7.15 -13.46
C PRO A 105 8.06 -5.64 -13.20
N TRP A 106 8.59 -5.17 -12.07
CA TRP A 106 8.52 -3.77 -11.65
C TRP A 106 9.56 -2.88 -12.35
N PHE A 107 9.49 -2.80 -13.69
CA PHE A 107 10.48 -2.09 -14.51
C PHE A 107 10.63 -0.59 -14.17
N LEU A 108 9.61 0.06 -13.62
CA LEU A 108 9.69 1.48 -13.25
C LEU A 108 10.76 1.75 -12.18
N ASP A 109 10.99 0.77 -11.29
CA ASP A 109 11.89 0.94 -10.16
C ASP A 109 13.35 0.66 -10.51
N LEU A 110 13.59 -0.10 -11.59
CA LEU A 110 14.92 -0.47 -12.03
C LEU A 110 15.65 0.77 -12.60
N PRO A 111 16.79 1.18 -12.01
CA PRO A 111 17.57 2.28 -12.54
C PRO A 111 18.06 1.99 -13.95
N ILE A 112 18.03 3.00 -14.83
CA ILE A 112 18.42 2.81 -16.23
C ILE A 112 19.93 2.57 -16.35
N GLU A 113 20.69 3.15 -15.41
CA GLU A 113 22.14 3.08 -15.28
C GLU A 113 22.63 1.64 -15.00
N TRP A 114 21.76 0.80 -14.43
CA TRP A 114 22.07 -0.60 -14.11
C TRP A 114 21.90 -1.53 -15.33
N ILE A 115 21.10 -1.10 -16.31
CA ILE A 115 20.67 -1.95 -17.43
C ILE A 115 21.83 -2.46 -18.30
N PRO A 116 22.82 -1.64 -18.73
CA PRO A 116 23.90 -2.13 -19.59
C PRO A 116 24.70 -3.28 -18.95
N GLN A 117 24.87 -3.20 -17.63
CA GLN A 117 25.58 -4.21 -16.86
C GLN A 117 24.71 -5.44 -16.61
N LEU A 118 23.44 -5.24 -16.27
CA LEU A 118 22.47 -6.34 -16.16
C LEU A 118 22.34 -7.13 -17.47
N ILE A 119 22.30 -6.46 -18.63
CA ILE A 119 22.27 -7.10 -19.95
C ILE A 119 23.53 -7.96 -20.17
N THR A 120 24.69 -7.49 -19.72
CA THR A 120 25.95 -8.25 -19.82
C THR A 120 25.86 -9.52 -18.98
N LEU A 121 25.37 -9.42 -17.74
CA LEU A 121 25.16 -10.60 -16.88
C LEU A 121 24.10 -11.58 -17.41
N LEU A 122 23.02 -11.06 -17.98
CA LEU A 122 21.96 -11.90 -18.56
C LEU A 122 22.44 -12.63 -19.81
N LYS A 123 23.40 -12.07 -20.55
CA LYS A 123 24.01 -12.73 -21.71
C LYS A 123 24.85 -13.94 -21.29
N ASP A 124 25.53 -13.85 -20.16
CA ASP A 124 26.39 -14.92 -19.63
C ASP A 124 25.62 -15.92 -18.75
N ALA A 125 24.33 -15.68 -18.50
CA ALA A 125 23.47 -16.55 -17.72
C ALA A 125 23.06 -17.81 -18.51
N THR A 126 22.69 -18.87 -17.78
CA THR A 126 22.26 -20.15 -18.37
C THR A 126 20.84 -20.48 -17.94
N ILE A 127 20.11 -21.19 -18.79
CA ILE A 127 18.76 -21.65 -18.46
C ILE A 127 18.81 -23.15 -18.16
N GLU A 128 18.25 -23.54 -17.02
CA GLU A 128 18.21 -24.92 -16.58
C GLU A 128 16.78 -25.36 -16.23
N ASN A 129 16.54 -26.66 -16.20
CA ASN A 129 15.26 -27.20 -15.73
C ASN A 129 15.18 -27.05 -14.21
N SER A 130 14.00 -26.66 -13.71
CA SER A 130 13.77 -26.56 -12.27
C SER A 130 13.91 -27.96 -11.63
N SER A 131 14.96 -28.14 -10.82
CA SER A 131 15.26 -29.40 -10.12
C SER A 131 14.38 -29.62 -8.88
N ASP A 132 13.77 -28.55 -8.37
CA ASP A 132 13.06 -28.57 -7.11
C ASP A 132 11.63 -29.10 -7.24
N LYS A 133 11.25 -29.93 -6.26
CA LYS A 133 9.83 -30.27 -6.06
C LYS A 133 9.09 -28.99 -5.75
N ALA A 134 8.22 -28.55 -6.67
CA ALA A 134 7.36 -27.39 -6.49
C ALA A 134 6.78 -27.36 -5.07
N VAL A 135 7.24 -26.41 -4.26
CA VAL A 135 6.76 -26.27 -2.88
C VAL A 135 5.31 -25.80 -2.96
N SER A 136 4.40 -26.70 -2.57
CA SER A 136 2.97 -26.45 -2.51
C SER A 136 2.67 -25.17 -1.71
N GLY A 137 2.14 -24.14 -2.36
CA GLY A 137 1.61 -22.94 -1.70
C GLY A 137 2.43 -21.67 -1.89
N LEU A 138 3.63 -21.72 -2.47
CA LEU A 138 4.41 -20.52 -2.77
C LEU A 138 3.89 -19.82 -4.03
N MET A 139 3.64 -18.51 -3.94
CA MET A 139 3.29 -17.65 -5.06
C MET A 139 4.38 -16.58 -5.26
N PRO A 140 4.74 -16.22 -6.50
CA PRO A 140 4.25 -16.81 -7.75
C PRO A 140 4.72 -18.25 -7.96
N LYS A 141 3.98 -19.01 -8.79
CA LYS A 141 4.39 -20.37 -9.16
C LYS A 141 5.73 -20.33 -9.87
N GLN A 142 6.61 -21.27 -9.51
CA GLN A 142 7.86 -21.47 -10.22
C GLN A 142 7.59 -21.85 -11.67
N GLU A 143 8.37 -21.29 -12.58
CA GLU A 143 8.38 -21.69 -13.98
C GLU A 143 9.03 -23.08 -14.11
N GLN A 144 8.76 -23.77 -15.22
CA GLN A 144 9.34 -25.11 -15.48
C GLN A 144 10.87 -25.06 -15.58
N ARG A 145 11.39 -23.92 -16.03
CA ARG A 145 12.81 -23.62 -16.20
C ARG A 145 13.17 -22.42 -15.35
N CYS A 146 14.43 -22.33 -14.94
CA CYS A 146 14.96 -21.23 -14.17
C CYS A 146 16.18 -20.62 -14.85
N LEU A 147 16.40 -19.34 -14.58
CA LEU A 147 17.58 -18.60 -15.03
C LEU A 147 18.64 -18.65 -13.92
N ARG A 148 19.79 -19.24 -14.21
CA ARG A 148 20.96 -19.27 -13.33
C ARG A 148 21.94 -18.19 -13.74
N MET A 149 22.29 -17.32 -12.81
CA MET A 149 23.35 -16.33 -12.95
C MET A 149 24.56 -16.78 -12.12
N SER A 150 25.55 -17.33 -12.81
CA SER A 150 26.75 -17.89 -12.17
C SER A 150 27.54 -16.80 -11.44
N GLY A 151 27.89 -17.06 -10.18
CA GLY A 151 28.60 -16.10 -9.33
C GLY A 151 27.81 -14.82 -8.99
N GLY A 152 26.50 -14.78 -9.25
CA GLY A 152 25.65 -13.60 -9.06
C GLY A 152 25.55 -13.11 -7.61
N VAL A 153 25.89 -13.96 -6.63
CA VAL A 153 25.86 -13.66 -5.19
C VAL A 153 27.15 -14.07 -4.48
N THR A 154 28.26 -14.17 -5.21
CA THR A 154 29.59 -14.43 -4.64
C THR A 154 29.89 -13.47 -3.49
N ASN A 155 30.44 -13.97 -2.38
CA ASN A 155 30.74 -13.19 -1.17
C ASN A 155 29.52 -12.54 -0.48
N TRP A 156 28.28 -12.93 -0.82
CA TRP A 156 27.09 -12.42 -0.15
C TRP A 156 26.89 -13.08 1.23
N ASP A 157 26.72 -12.26 2.27
CA ASP A 157 26.32 -12.71 3.60
C ASP A 157 25.01 -12.06 4.05
N SER A 158 24.14 -12.87 4.65
CA SER A 158 22.90 -12.44 5.31
C SER A 158 23.10 -11.42 6.42
N ALA A 159 24.27 -11.41 7.08
CA ALA A 159 24.60 -10.47 8.16
C ALA A 159 24.53 -9.00 7.69
N ILE A 160 24.82 -8.72 6.42
CA ILE A 160 24.78 -7.37 5.83
C ILE A 160 23.37 -6.76 5.92
N MET A 161 22.31 -7.57 5.98
CA MET A 161 20.94 -7.09 6.11
C MET A 161 20.62 -6.51 7.50
N LEU A 162 21.46 -6.76 8.51
CA LEU A 162 21.33 -6.15 9.83
C LEU A 162 21.84 -4.71 9.86
N GLU A 163 22.58 -4.30 8.84
CA GLU A 163 23.11 -2.95 8.72
C GLU A 163 22.03 -1.98 8.25
N MET A 164 22.04 -0.77 8.81
CA MET A 164 21.15 0.30 8.40
C MET A 164 21.83 1.20 7.37
N PRO A 165 21.08 1.70 6.37
CA PRO A 165 21.62 2.66 5.42
C PRO A 165 22.08 3.93 6.16
N PRO A 166 23.27 4.47 5.84
CA PRO A 166 23.71 5.74 6.40
C PRO A 166 22.84 6.90 5.87
N PRO A 167 22.75 8.02 6.60
CA PRO A 167 21.88 9.15 6.26
C PRO A 167 22.27 9.81 4.94
N GLU A 168 23.56 9.82 4.61
CA GLU A 168 24.11 10.23 3.32
C GLU A 168 24.88 9.03 2.76
N PHE A 169 24.41 8.49 1.63
CA PHE A 169 25.05 7.40 0.92
C PHE A 169 25.08 7.74 -0.57
N GLY A 170 26.28 7.93 -1.10
CA GLY A 170 26.53 8.18 -2.51
C GLY A 170 27.17 6.99 -3.19
N ILE A 171 27.31 7.08 -4.52
CA ILE A 171 27.95 6.02 -5.30
C ILE A 171 29.43 5.81 -4.94
N ASN A 172 30.12 6.87 -4.50
CA ASN A 172 31.53 6.82 -4.10
C ASN A 172 31.73 6.10 -2.76
N ASP A 173 30.66 5.89 -1.99
CA ASP A 173 30.69 5.19 -0.71
C ASP A 173 30.48 3.68 -0.87
N LEU A 174 30.24 3.20 -2.10
CA LEU A 174 30.11 1.77 -2.39
C LEU A 174 31.43 1.05 -2.09
N THR A 175 31.34 -0.02 -1.31
CA THR A 175 32.49 -0.83 -0.87
C THR A 175 32.24 -2.29 -1.19
N ASP A 176 32.96 -2.82 -2.17
CA ASP A 176 32.99 -4.24 -2.57
C ASP A 176 31.60 -4.93 -2.52
N PRO A 177 30.64 -4.50 -3.36
CA PRO A 177 29.31 -5.09 -3.37
C PRO A 177 29.37 -6.58 -3.77
N PRO A 178 28.53 -7.45 -3.18
CA PRO A 178 28.53 -8.88 -3.51
C PRO A 178 28.29 -9.19 -4.99
N GLY A 179 28.76 -10.35 -5.44
CA GLY A 179 28.64 -10.81 -6.82
C GLY A 179 29.73 -10.25 -7.74
N PRO A 180 29.49 -10.16 -9.05
CA PRO A 180 30.49 -9.73 -10.02
C PRO A 180 30.87 -8.26 -9.83
N GLU A 181 32.17 -7.94 -9.93
CA GLU A 181 32.67 -6.57 -9.91
C GLU A 181 32.14 -5.80 -11.13
N ILE A 182 31.26 -4.83 -10.87
CA ILE A 182 30.62 -4.04 -11.92
C ILE A 182 30.72 -2.56 -11.60
N LEU A 183 31.15 -1.80 -12.61
CA LEU A 183 31.12 -0.34 -12.59
C LEU A 183 29.71 0.15 -12.95
N VAL A 184 29.03 0.68 -11.94
CA VAL A 184 27.72 1.33 -12.09
C VAL A 184 27.93 2.85 -12.10
N GLU A 185 27.20 3.55 -12.95
CA GLU A 185 27.22 5.02 -12.98
C GLU A 185 26.24 5.64 -11.97
N ASP A 186 26.49 6.89 -11.58
CA ASP A 186 25.58 7.65 -10.70
C ASP A 186 24.24 7.97 -11.38
N PHE A 187 23.19 8.19 -10.61
CA PHE A 187 21.86 8.45 -11.16
C PHE A 187 21.80 9.76 -11.96
N ILE A 188 21.01 9.74 -13.05
CA ILE A 188 20.95 10.87 -13.99
C ILE A 188 20.11 12.04 -13.47
N PHE A 189 19.03 11.83 -12.72
CA PHE A 189 18.18 12.94 -12.27
C PHE A 189 18.00 12.93 -10.76
N ASP A 190 17.34 11.90 -10.25
CA ASP A 190 16.96 11.82 -8.84
C ASP A 190 17.88 10.86 -8.09
N LYS A 191 18.39 11.29 -6.93
CA LYS A 191 19.13 10.39 -6.04
C LYS A 191 18.19 9.32 -5.51
N LYS A 192 18.54 8.05 -5.70
CA LYS A 192 17.82 6.89 -5.16
C LYS A 192 18.69 6.16 -4.12
N PRO A 193 18.83 6.69 -2.90
CA PRO A 193 19.69 6.11 -1.87
C PRO A 193 19.28 4.68 -1.52
N SER A 194 17.99 4.36 -1.55
CA SER A 194 17.49 3.01 -1.32
C SER A 194 17.97 2.01 -2.38
N SER A 195 18.01 2.40 -3.66
CA SER A 195 18.52 1.54 -4.73
C SER A 195 20.03 1.34 -4.60
N LEU A 196 20.80 2.38 -4.27
CA LEU A 196 22.24 2.24 -4.00
C LEU A 196 22.51 1.35 -2.80
N TRP A 197 21.72 1.48 -1.73
CA TRP A 197 21.84 0.62 -0.57
C TRP A 197 21.54 -0.84 -0.92
N THR A 198 20.50 -1.10 -1.72
CA THR A 198 20.24 -2.46 -2.25
C THR A 198 21.44 -2.99 -3.03
N LEU A 199 22.11 -2.16 -3.85
CA LEU A 199 23.30 -2.55 -4.59
C LEU A 199 24.47 -2.88 -3.65
N GLN A 200 24.70 -2.07 -2.62
CA GLN A 200 25.71 -2.34 -1.59
C GLN A 200 25.46 -3.67 -0.87
N GLN A 201 24.20 -3.94 -0.49
CA GLN A 201 23.87 -5.12 0.31
C GLN A 201 23.81 -6.42 -0.49
N HIS A 202 23.44 -6.34 -1.77
CA HIS A 202 23.07 -7.52 -2.56
C HIS A 202 23.81 -7.66 -3.88
N GLY A 203 24.54 -6.64 -4.31
CA GLY A 203 25.10 -6.62 -5.65
C GLY A 203 24.07 -6.39 -6.74
N ILE A 204 24.57 -6.29 -7.96
CA ILE A 204 23.78 -5.93 -9.14
C ILE A 204 22.81 -7.03 -9.58
N ALA A 205 23.20 -8.31 -9.51
CA ALA A 205 22.36 -9.42 -9.94
C ALA A 205 21.15 -9.59 -8.99
N LYS A 206 21.41 -9.84 -7.70
CA LYS A 206 20.36 -10.00 -6.70
C LYS A 206 19.61 -8.69 -6.44
N GLY A 207 20.31 -7.56 -6.41
CA GLY A 207 19.67 -6.24 -6.27
C GLY A 207 18.68 -5.96 -7.40
N SER A 208 19.05 -6.27 -8.64
CA SER A 208 18.13 -6.14 -9.79
C SER A 208 16.93 -7.09 -9.68
N ALA A 209 17.16 -8.35 -9.27
CA ALA A 209 16.08 -9.31 -9.06
C ALA A 209 15.09 -8.85 -7.96
N LEU A 210 15.60 -8.29 -6.85
CA LEU A 210 14.79 -7.71 -5.77
C LEU A 210 13.97 -6.50 -6.24
N ILE A 211 14.60 -5.56 -6.94
CA ILE A 211 13.92 -4.35 -7.44
C ILE A 211 12.84 -4.71 -8.46
N LEU A 212 13.10 -5.67 -9.34
CA LEU A 212 12.15 -6.14 -10.33
C LEU A 212 11.02 -7.01 -9.74
N GLY A 213 11.14 -7.45 -8.48
CA GLY A 213 10.17 -8.32 -7.83
C GLY A 213 10.20 -9.77 -8.35
N LEU A 214 11.37 -10.24 -8.81
CA LEU A 214 11.54 -11.59 -9.35
C LEU A 214 11.74 -12.61 -8.22
N ALA A 215 11.04 -13.74 -8.28
CA ALA A 215 11.22 -14.79 -7.29
C ALA A 215 12.55 -15.52 -7.54
N HIS A 216 13.43 -15.55 -6.53
CA HIS A 216 14.77 -16.12 -6.64
C HIS A 216 15.25 -16.74 -5.33
N HIS A 217 16.29 -17.55 -5.43
CA HIS A 217 17.01 -18.14 -4.30
C HIS A 217 18.49 -18.30 -4.64
N HIS A 218 19.30 -18.66 -3.64
CA HIS A 218 20.73 -18.88 -3.79
C HIS A 218 21.02 -20.38 -3.92
N ASP A 219 21.99 -20.72 -4.76
CA ASP A 219 22.60 -22.04 -4.85
C ASP A 219 24.13 -21.87 -4.83
N GLY A 220 24.72 -21.95 -3.64
CA GLY A 220 26.11 -21.52 -3.43
C GLY A 220 26.30 -20.04 -3.74
N ASP A 221 27.23 -19.74 -4.65
CA ASP A 221 27.53 -18.38 -5.13
C ASP A 221 26.65 -17.93 -6.31
N ASP A 222 25.77 -18.82 -6.79
CA ASP A 222 24.89 -18.56 -7.93
C ASP A 222 23.52 -18.02 -7.48
N LEU A 223 22.95 -17.16 -8.33
CA LEU A 223 21.59 -16.67 -8.17
C LEU A 223 20.65 -17.40 -9.13
N ILE A 224 19.63 -18.07 -8.60
CA ILE A 224 18.62 -18.79 -9.39
C ILE A 224 17.30 -18.04 -9.36
N ILE A 225 16.88 -17.52 -10.51
CA ILE A 225 15.58 -16.86 -10.69
C ILE A 225 14.55 -17.89 -11.19
N THR A 226 13.50 -18.09 -10.41
CA THR A 226 12.51 -19.15 -10.60
C THR A 226 11.20 -18.67 -11.22
N SER A 227 10.92 -17.36 -11.22
CA SER A 227 9.71 -16.79 -11.81
C SER A 227 9.96 -15.37 -12.32
N GLY A 228 9.38 -15.06 -13.49
CA GLY A 228 9.42 -13.74 -14.11
C GLY A 228 10.69 -13.47 -14.94
N TRP A 229 11.65 -14.40 -14.96
CA TRP A 229 12.88 -14.27 -15.74
C TRP A 229 12.60 -14.28 -17.26
N SER A 230 11.61 -15.07 -17.70
CA SER A 230 11.21 -15.12 -19.11
C SER A 230 10.71 -13.75 -19.60
N ALA A 231 9.94 -13.07 -18.76
CA ALA A 231 9.45 -11.72 -19.04
C ALA A 231 10.59 -10.68 -19.04
N LEU A 232 11.56 -10.81 -18.14
CA LEU A 232 12.75 -9.96 -18.12
C LEU A 232 13.57 -10.11 -19.41
N LEU A 233 13.83 -11.34 -19.86
CA LEU A 233 14.59 -11.60 -21.09
C LEU A 233 13.87 -11.03 -22.31
N GLU A 234 12.57 -11.29 -22.47
CA GLU A 234 11.78 -10.73 -23.58
C GLU A 234 11.77 -9.20 -23.56
N ALA A 235 11.61 -8.57 -22.38
CA ALA A 235 11.61 -7.12 -22.24
C ALA A 235 12.93 -6.46 -22.65
N LEU A 236 14.05 -7.15 -22.44
CA LEU A 236 15.40 -6.70 -22.80
C LEU A 236 15.86 -7.20 -24.18
N GLY A 237 14.99 -7.85 -24.95
CA GLY A 237 15.27 -8.22 -26.35
C GLY A 237 16.07 -9.50 -26.53
N PHE A 238 16.06 -10.38 -25.53
CA PHE A 238 16.61 -11.72 -25.62
C PHE A 238 15.55 -12.72 -26.10
N ALA A 239 16.00 -13.72 -26.85
CA ALA A 239 15.28 -14.94 -27.12
C ALA A 239 15.99 -16.12 -26.45
N VAL A 240 15.21 -17.15 -26.16
CA VAL A 240 15.70 -18.40 -25.60
C VAL A 240 15.65 -19.45 -26.71
N ASP A 241 16.80 -20.04 -27.02
CA ASP A 241 16.90 -21.19 -27.94
C ASP A 241 17.54 -22.36 -27.16
N ASP A 242 16.75 -23.40 -26.93
CA ASP A 242 17.05 -24.44 -25.95
C ASP A 242 17.54 -23.83 -24.62
N ASP A 243 18.79 -24.06 -24.23
CA ASP A 243 19.41 -23.60 -22.98
C ASP A 243 20.23 -22.30 -23.13
N GLU A 244 20.37 -21.77 -24.35
CA GLU A 244 21.17 -20.58 -24.64
C GLU A 244 20.31 -19.31 -24.75
N ILE A 245 20.91 -18.20 -24.31
CA ILE A 245 20.30 -16.87 -24.36
C ILE A 245 20.87 -16.11 -25.54
N ILE A 246 20.03 -15.86 -26.54
CA ILE A 246 20.42 -15.17 -27.77
C ILE A 246 19.89 -13.75 -27.74
N MET A 247 20.77 -12.77 -27.91
CA MET A 247 20.39 -11.37 -28.02
C MET A 247 19.87 -11.09 -29.44
N VAL A 248 18.55 -10.88 -29.58
CA VAL A 248 17.91 -10.63 -30.88
C VAL A 248 18.04 -9.16 -31.28
N VAL A 249 17.98 -8.27 -30.30
CA VAL A 249 18.12 -6.82 -30.47
C VAL A 249 19.30 -6.36 -29.62
N ASP A 250 20.19 -5.54 -30.17
CA ASP A 250 21.28 -4.89 -29.42
C ASP A 250 20.71 -3.85 -28.43
N SER A 251 20.11 -4.36 -27.36
CA SER A 251 19.45 -3.57 -26.34
C SER A 251 20.46 -2.79 -25.49
N LYS A 252 21.66 -3.34 -25.30
CA LYS A 252 22.75 -2.66 -24.56
C LYS A 252 23.04 -1.30 -25.17
N LYS A 253 23.30 -1.26 -26.48
CA LYS A 253 23.55 -0.01 -27.20
C LYS A 253 22.37 0.96 -27.14
N LEU A 254 21.14 0.47 -27.29
CA LEU A 254 19.94 1.31 -27.20
C LEU A 254 19.79 1.98 -25.83
N PHE A 255 20.13 1.28 -24.75
CA PHE A 255 20.13 1.84 -23.40
C PHE A 255 21.29 2.81 -23.18
N GLU A 256 22.49 2.49 -23.65
CA GLU A 256 23.65 3.40 -23.60
C GLU A 256 23.38 4.72 -24.34
N ASP A 257 22.81 4.66 -25.55
CA ASP A 257 22.41 5.83 -26.33
C ASP A 257 21.35 6.67 -25.59
N ARG A 258 20.38 6.00 -24.94
CA ARG A 258 19.35 6.68 -24.13
C ARG A 258 19.95 7.35 -22.89
N ILE A 259 20.85 6.66 -22.18
CA ILE A 259 21.57 7.20 -21.02
C ILE A 259 22.36 8.45 -21.43
N ALA A 260 23.12 8.38 -22.54
CA ALA A 260 23.86 9.51 -23.07
C ALA A 260 22.95 10.71 -23.37
N LYS A 261 21.78 10.48 -23.99
CA LYS A 261 20.78 11.54 -24.23
C LYS A 261 20.28 12.16 -22.93
N LEU A 262 19.92 11.35 -21.93
CA LEU A 262 19.42 11.83 -20.65
C LEU A 262 20.50 12.60 -19.86
N ARG A 263 21.77 12.20 -19.93
CA ARG A 263 22.90 12.95 -19.35
C ARG A 263 23.07 14.33 -19.98
N LEU A 264 22.89 14.44 -21.30
CA LEU A 264 22.91 15.74 -21.98
C LEU A 264 21.76 16.63 -21.50
N ALA A 265 20.55 16.06 -21.35
CA ALA A 265 19.40 16.76 -20.78
C ALA A 265 19.67 17.22 -19.34
N GLN A 266 20.22 16.34 -18.49
CA GLN A 266 20.61 16.67 -17.12
C GLN A 266 21.56 17.89 -17.08
N LYS A 267 22.59 17.93 -17.94
CA LYS A 267 23.53 19.06 -18.00
C LYS A 267 22.84 20.38 -18.33
N VAL A 268 21.88 20.37 -19.24
CA VAL A 268 21.09 21.57 -19.60
C VAL A 268 20.23 22.02 -18.41
N LEU A 269 19.57 21.08 -17.73
CA LEU A 269 18.73 21.40 -16.58
C LEU A 269 19.55 21.93 -15.40
N VAL A 270 20.67 21.29 -15.05
CA VAL A 270 21.55 21.73 -13.95
C VAL A 270 22.13 23.11 -14.23
N LYS A 271 22.49 23.40 -15.49
CA LYS A 271 22.96 24.75 -15.87
C LYS A 271 21.89 25.80 -15.60
N GLU A 272 20.64 25.52 -15.96
CA GLU A 272 19.53 26.44 -15.74
C GLU A 272 19.13 26.56 -14.27
N GLU A 273 19.13 25.45 -13.52
CA GLU A 273 18.88 25.43 -12.07
C GLU A 273 19.93 26.30 -11.34
N ASN A 274 21.21 26.19 -11.70
CA ASN A 274 22.28 27.05 -11.15
C ASN A 274 22.07 28.53 -11.49
N ARG A 275 21.68 28.85 -12.73
CA ARG A 275 21.39 30.23 -13.17
C ARG A 275 20.24 30.83 -12.37
N LEU A 276 19.16 30.07 -12.17
CA LEU A 276 18.01 30.48 -11.38
C LEU A 276 18.38 30.67 -9.91
N GLU A 277 19.19 29.79 -9.33
CA GLU A 277 19.69 29.96 -7.96
C GLU A 277 20.54 31.24 -7.78
N GLU A 278 21.39 31.58 -8.75
CA GLU A 278 22.18 32.81 -8.73
C GLU A 278 21.28 34.05 -8.85
N LEU A 279 20.32 34.03 -9.79
CA LEU A 279 19.33 35.09 -9.96
C LEU A 279 18.48 35.31 -8.69
N GLU A 280 18.07 34.23 -8.02
CA GLU A 280 17.33 34.30 -6.76
C GLU A 280 18.16 34.87 -5.62
N LYS A 281 19.46 34.54 -5.54
CA LYS A 281 20.39 35.14 -4.56
C LYS A 281 20.50 36.65 -4.77
N GLU A 282 20.63 37.10 -6.02
CA GLU A 282 20.68 38.53 -6.35
C GLU A 282 19.36 39.25 -6.01
N ARG A 283 18.23 38.65 -6.41
CA ARG A 283 16.89 39.16 -6.07
C ARG A 283 16.68 39.25 -4.57
N ALA A 284 17.15 38.26 -3.80
CA ALA A 284 17.06 38.25 -2.35
C ALA A 284 17.87 39.40 -1.72
N ILE A 285 19.10 39.66 -2.20
CA ILE A 285 19.93 40.77 -1.71
C ILE A 285 19.24 42.11 -1.94
N GLN A 286 18.70 42.34 -3.15
CA GLN A 286 17.98 43.58 -3.46
C GLN A 286 16.68 43.72 -2.67
N ARG A 287 15.93 42.63 -2.52
CA ARG A 287 14.72 42.59 -1.69
C ARG A 287 15.02 42.97 -0.25
N ILE A 288 16.02 42.35 0.37
CA ILE A 288 16.40 42.62 1.77
C ILE A 288 16.86 44.07 1.93
N SER A 289 17.64 44.61 0.99
CA SER A 289 18.08 46.00 1.00
C SER A 289 16.90 46.98 0.92
N ALA A 290 15.94 46.71 0.04
CA ALA A 290 14.75 47.54 -0.16
C ALA A 290 13.79 47.46 1.04
N GLU A 291 13.55 46.27 1.59
CA GLU A 291 12.75 46.06 2.81
C GLU A 291 13.39 46.75 4.01
N THR A 292 14.71 46.66 4.17
CA THR A 292 15.43 47.31 5.29
C THR A 292 15.31 48.84 5.20
N LYS A 293 15.44 49.42 4.01
CA LYS A 293 15.23 50.87 3.79
C LYS A 293 13.79 51.29 4.06
N ALA A 294 12.81 50.50 3.63
CA ALA A 294 11.39 50.78 3.87
C ALA A 294 11.03 50.71 5.37
N ARG A 295 11.60 49.76 6.12
CA ARG A 295 11.46 49.68 7.58
C ARG A 295 12.07 50.88 8.29
N GLN A 296 13.26 51.32 7.87
CA GLN A 296 13.89 52.53 8.42
C GLN A 296 13.07 53.80 8.16
N GLN A 297 12.27 53.81 7.09
CA GLN A 297 11.34 54.91 6.76
C GLN A 297 10.01 54.82 7.52
N GLY A 298 9.80 53.83 8.39
CA GLY A 298 8.59 53.67 9.18
C GLY A 298 7.36 53.22 8.38
N LYS A 299 7.55 52.63 7.20
CA LYS A 299 6.45 52.12 6.37
C LYS A 299 5.78 50.91 7.02
N SER A 300 4.52 50.68 6.67
CA SER A 300 3.79 49.50 7.16
C SER A 300 4.40 48.21 6.62
N ILE A 301 4.07 47.07 7.26
CA ILE A 301 4.58 45.75 6.87
C ILE A 301 4.17 45.42 5.42
N ALA A 302 2.92 45.67 5.05
CA ALA A 302 2.41 45.39 3.71
C ALA A 302 3.11 46.25 2.62
N GLU A 303 3.37 47.53 2.90
CA GLU A 303 4.09 48.40 1.96
C GLU A 303 5.57 48.02 1.84
N THR A 304 6.18 47.54 2.93
CA THR A 304 7.57 47.06 2.95
C THR A 304 7.73 45.82 2.06
N ASP A 305 6.81 44.86 2.17
CA ASP A 305 6.83 43.64 1.36
C ASP A 305 6.58 43.92 -0.13
N GLU A 306 5.72 44.90 -0.44
CA GLU A 306 5.45 45.32 -1.82
C GLU A 306 6.67 46.01 -2.44
N ILE A 307 7.35 46.90 -1.70
CA ILE A 307 8.60 47.52 -2.13
C ILE A 307 9.69 46.47 -2.34
N GLY A 308 9.77 45.46 -1.46
CA GLY A 308 10.67 44.33 -1.62
C GLY A 308 10.41 43.53 -2.89
N ARG A 309 9.14 43.26 -3.20
CA ARG A 309 8.74 42.55 -4.44
C ARG A 309 9.06 43.34 -5.70
N ILE A 310 8.77 44.64 -5.72
CA ILE A 310 9.09 45.52 -6.87
C ILE A 310 10.61 45.57 -7.07
N ALA A 311 11.39 45.68 -5.99
CA ALA A 311 12.84 45.70 -6.07
C ALA A 311 13.42 44.40 -6.63
N ALA A 312 12.87 43.25 -6.26
CA ALA A 312 13.27 41.96 -6.82
C ALA A 312 12.84 41.82 -8.30
N ALA A 313 11.66 42.31 -8.67
CA ALA A 313 11.14 42.25 -10.04
C ALA A 313 11.91 43.14 -11.03
N ASN A 314 12.61 44.18 -10.54
CA ASN A 314 13.48 45.02 -11.37
C ASN A 314 14.70 44.26 -11.92
N ILE A 315 15.07 43.12 -11.31
CA ILE A 315 16.10 42.25 -11.88
C ILE A 315 15.46 41.41 -12.98
N LEU A 316 15.78 41.77 -14.22
CA LEU A 316 15.32 41.08 -15.42
C LEU A 316 15.86 39.66 -15.45
N ASP A 317 14.99 38.72 -15.85
CA ASP A 317 15.37 37.34 -16.14
C ASP A 317 15.58 37.21 -17.64
N GLU A 318 16.81 36.95 -18.06
CA GLU A 318 17.15 36.77 -19.48
C GLU A 318 16.67 35.42 -20.04
N GLY A 319 16.21 34.51 -19.17
CA GLY A 319 15.80 33.15 -19.54
C GLY A 319 16.98 32.20 -19.78
N PRO A 320 16.71 30.95 -20.17
CA PRO A 320 17.74 29.99 -20.52
C PRO A 320 18.39 30.33 -21.88
N ASP A 321 19.64 29.88 -22.09
CA ASP A 321 20.37 30.12 -23.35
C ASP A 321 19.65 29.57 -24.60
N ASP A 322 18.89 28.49 -24.45
CA ASP A 322 18.15 27.83 -25.53
C ASP A 322 16.84 27.24 -24.98
N ASP A 323 15.77 28.04 -25.07
CA ASP A 323 14.41 27.68 -24.64
C ASP A 323 13.95 26.32 -25.14
N LYS A 324 14.25 25.99 -26.41
CA LYS A 324 13.79 24.75 -27.04
C LYS A 324 14.49 23.54 -26.46
N LYS A 325 15.81 23.63 -26.26
CA LYS A 325 16.58 22.54 -25.63
C LYS A 325 16.22 22.38 -24.17
N PHE A 326 15.98 23.48 -23.45
CA PHE A 326 15.55 23.42 -22.07
C PHE A 326 14.19 22.72 -21.93
N LEU A 327 13.20 23.11 -22.75
CA LEU A 327 11.89 22.45 -22.76
C LEU A 327 12.00 20.96 -23.13
N ALA A 328 12.82 20.61 -24.12
CA ALA A 328 13.05 19.21 -24.49
C ALA A 328 13.69 18.41 -23.35
N ALA A 329 14.63 19.00 -22.62
CA ALA A 329 15.25 18.38 -21.45
C ALA A 329 14.27 18.20 -20.29
N GLN A 330 13.36 19.16 -20.06
CA GLN A 330 12.29 19.03 -19.08
C GLN A 330 11.37 17.85 -19.42
N ILE A 331 10.93 17.76 -20.68
CA ILE A 331 10.11 16.63 -21.16
C ILE A 331 10.86 15.31 -20.98
N ASP A 332 12.13 15.22 -21.38
CA ASP A 332 12.93 13.99 -21.23
C ASP A 332 13.07 13.58 -19.75
N ARG A 333 13.21 14.53 -18.81
CA ARG A 333 13.25 14.26 -17.36
C ARG A 333 11.90 13.77 -16.85
N ASP A 334 10.82 14.44 -17.22
CA ASP A 334 9.47 14.12 -16.74
C ASP A 334 8.99 12.77 -17.29
N ASP A 335 9.23 12.49 -18.59
CA ASP A 335 8.97 11.19 -19.21
C ASP A 335 9.76 10.08 -18.50
N TYR A 336 11.03 10.32 -18.16
CA TYR A 336 11.83 9.35 -17.43
C TYR A 336 11.30 9.12 -16.00
N ARG A 337 10.85 10.16 -15.31
CA ARG A 337 10.27 10.03 -13.95
C ARG A 337 8.95 9.25 -13.95
N VAL A 338 8.14 9.41 -15.00
CA VAL A 338 6.82 8.76 -15.10
C VAL A 338 6.94 7.33 -15.64
N ASP A 339 7.64 7.15 -16.77
CA ASP A 339 7.65 5.88 -17.50
C ASP A 339 8.94 5.06 -17.27
N GLY A 340 10.01 5.65 -16.73
CA GLY A 340 11.28 4.99 -16.48
C GLY A 340 11.87 4.36 -17.74
N ILE A 341 12.18 3.05 -17.67
CA ILE A 341 12.72 2.27 -18.79
C ILE A 341 11.64 1.66 -19.70
N LEU A 342 10.36 1.75 -19.31
CA LEU A 342 9.26 1.11 -20.05
C LEU A 342 9.14 1.56 -21.52
N PRO A 343 9.38 2.83 -21.89
CA PRO A 343 9.34 3.27 -23.29
C PRO A 343 10.42 2.59 -24.13
N MET A 344 11.57 2.24 -23.54
CA MET A 344 12.61 1.48 -24.23
C MET A 344 12.21 0.03 -24.43
N ILE A 345 11.64 -0.59 -23.40
CA ILE A 345 11.09 -1.96 -23.48
C ILE A 345 10.04 -2.05 -24.59
N LYS A 346 9.13 -1.07 -24.68
CA LYS A 346 8.11 -0.99 -25.74
C LYS A 346 8.69 -0.84 -27.16
N LYS A 347 9.91 -0.32 -27.30
CA LYS A 347 10.61 -0.24 -28.59
C LYS A 347 11.31 -1.56 -28.96
N ILE A 348 11.79 -2.30 -27.96
CA ILE A 348 12.54 -3.55 -28.13
C ILE A 348 11.59 -4.73 -28.35
N SER A 349 10.60 -4.89 -27.46
CA SER A 349 9.67 -6.00 -27.48
C SER A 349 8.43 -5.72 -28.34
N LYS A 350 7.92 -6.76 -29.00
CA LYS A 350 6.65 -6.72 -29.75
C LYS A 350 5.40 -6.82 -28.86
N LEU A 351 5.56 -7.32 -27.63
CA LEU A 351 4.48 -7.45 -26.66
C LEU A 351 4.02 -6.09 -26.13
N ARG A 352 2.76 -6.02 -25.69
CA ARG A 352 2.19 -4.83 -25.05
C ARG A 352 2.62 -4.81 -23.57
N TRP A 353 3.29 -3.74 -23.15
CA TRP A 353 3.77 -3.57 -21.78
C TRP A 353 3.12 -2.38 -21.06
N HIS A 354 2.75 -2.58 -19.80
CA HIS A 354 2.21 -1.55 -18.89
C HIS A 354 2.88 -1.65 -17.52
N HIS A 355 2.94 -0.54 -16.78
CA HIS A 355 3.47 -0.55 -15.42
C HIS A 355 2.67 -1.51 -14.52
N SER A 356 3.38 -2.42 -13.88
CA SER A 356 2.83 -3.33 -12.87
C SER A 356 2.48 -2.57 -11.58
N ALA A 357 3.38 -1.71 -11.10
CA ALA A 357 3.20 -0.92 -9.88
C ALA A 357 3.68 0.54 -10.08
N PRO A 358 2.92 1.39 -10.80
CA PRO A 358 3.32 2.78 -11.08
C PRO A 358 3.30 3.68 -9.84
N VAL A 359 2.42 3.39 -8.87
CA VAL A 359 2.27 4.20 -7.65
C VAL A 359 2.23 3.27 -6.43
N ARG A 360 2.97 3.64 -5.39
CA ARG A 360 2.94 2.99 -4.08
C ARG A 360 2.29 3.90 -3.04
N ILE A 361 1.38 3.34 -2.25
CA ILE A 361 0.72 4.06 -1.16
C ILE A 361 1.38 3.62 0.15
N GLY A 362 2.00 4.57 0.85
CA GLY A 362 2.58 4.32 2.17
C GLY A 362 1.51 4.10 3.24
N CYS A 363 1.82 3.28 4.23
CA CYS A 363 0.99 3.08 5.41
C CYS A 363 1.86 3.14 6.67
N ARG A 364 1.32 3.67 7.75
CA ARG A 364 1.90 3.55 9.09
C ARG A 364 0.90 2.81 9.97
N MET A 365 1.40 1.89 10.80
CA MET A 365 0.56 1.15 11.73
C MET A 365 -0.17 2.14 12.65
N GLY A 366 -1.50 2.10 12.58
CA GLY A 366 -2.40 2.96 13.32
C GLY A 366 -2.72 2.40 14.71
N ARG A 367 -3.92 2.69 15.20
CA ARG A 367 -4.42 2.07 16.44
C ARG A 367 -4.88 0.63 16.12
N PRO A 368 -4.39 -0.40 16.83
CA PRO A 368 -4.85 -1.77 16.64
C PRO A 368 -6.36 -1.90 16.86
N GLU A 369 -6.94 -2.91 16.21
CA GLU A 369 -8.35 -3.29 16.40
C GLU A 369 -8.65 -3.55 17.89
N LYS A 370 -9.85 -3.19 18.34
CA LYS A 370 -10.30 -3.42 19.71
C LYS A 370 -11.60 -4.20 19.73
N SER A 371 -11.55 -5.39 20.32
CA SER A 371 -12.70 -6.25 20.61
C SER A 371 -12.94 -6.43 22.12
N ALA A 372 -12.18 -5.73 22.97
CA ALA A 372 -12.30 -5.82 24.42
C ALA A 372 -13.70 -5.40 24.91
N PRO A 373 -14.27 -6.09 25.92
CA PRO A 373 -15.56 -5.74 26.48
C PRO A 373 -15.54 -4.32 27.06
N ARG A 374 -16.70 -3.65 27.04
CA ARG A 374 -16.86 -2.35 27.69
C ARG A 374 -16.92 -2.54 29.20
N VAL A 375 -15.76 -2.45 29.84
CA VAL A 375 -15.62 -2.55 31.29
C VAL A 375 -15.59 -1.14 31.88
N MET A 376 -16.50 -0.86 32.83
CA MET A 376 -16.41 0.34 33.66
C MET A 376 -15.17 0.23 34.55
N ASN A 377 -14.56 1.37 34.88
CA ASN A 377 -13.48 1.41 35.87
C ASN A 377 -13.97 2.18 37.10
N PRO A 378 -14.15 1.53 38.27
CA PRO A 378 -13.91 0.12 38.59
C PRO A 378 -14.94 -0.84 37.97
N MET A 379 -14.57 -2.12 37.85
CA MET A 379 -15.41 -3.17 37.28
C MET A 379 -16.71 -3.33 38.11
N ALA A 380 -17.85 -3.02 37.48
CA ALA A 380 -19.17 -3.11 38.12
C ALA A 380 -19.96 -4.28 37.54
N HIS A 381 -20.32 -5.25 38.39
CA HIS A 381 -21.16 -6.39 38.02
C HIS A 381 -22.66 -6.15 38.26
N THR A 382 -23.01 -5.21 39.15
CA THR A 382 -24.41 -4.89 39.50
C THR A 382 -24.52 -3.42 39.91
N LEU A 383 -25.63 -2.77 39.56
CA LEU A 383 -25.93 -1.39 39.95
C LEU A 383 -26.66 -1.36 41.30
N PHE A 384 -25.96 -1.74 42.37
CA PHE A 384 -26.47 -1.61 43.74
C PHE A 384 -25.52 -0.70 44.55
N PRO A 385 -26.03 0.40 45.13
CA PRO A 385 -25.18 1.34 45.85
C PRO A 385 -24.77 0.74 47.20
N ILE A 386 -23.48 0.44 47.34
CA ILE A 386 -22.87 0.04 48.61
C ILE A 386 -21.93 1.11 49.19
N ASP A 387 -21.80 2.24 48.48
CA ASP A 387 -20.89 3.34 48.82
C ASP A 387 -19.47 2.81 49.13
N MET A 388 -18.83 3.28 50.20
CA MET A 388 -17.52 2.81 50.66
C MET A 388 -17.57 1.54 51.52
N ASN A 389 -18.76 0.93 51.71
CA ASN A 389 -18.88 -0.23 52.58
C ASN A 389 -18.19 -1.48 51.99
N GLY A 390 -18.09 -1.58 50.66
CA GLY A 390 -17.44 -2.68 49.95
C GLY A 390 -15.92 -2.56 49.74
N GLY A 391 -15.27 -1.57 50.35
CA GLY A 391 -13.84 -1.28 50.15
C GLY A 391 -13.51 -0.68 48.77
N ASN A 392 -12.22 -0.63 48.41
CA ASN A 392 -11.75 0.02 47.17
C ASN A 392 -12.36 -0.62 45.90
N GLN A 393 -12.53 -1.95 45.90
CA GLN A 393 -13.11 -2.70 44.79
C GLN A 393 -14.65 -2.71 44.79
N ARG A 394 -15.29 -2.08 45.79
CA ARG A 394 -16.76 -2.06 45.96
C ARG A 394 -17.37 -3.47 45.85
N LEU A 395 -16.85 -4.41 46.63
CA LEU A 395 -17.36 -5.78 46.70
C LEU A 395 -18.61 -5.85 47.57
N LEU A 396 -19.69 -6.46 47.05
CA LEU A 396 -20.92 -6.66 47.82
C LEU A 396 -20.70 -7.59 49.03
N THR A 397 -19.80 -8.57 48.92
CA THR A 397 -19.47 -9.48 50.03
C THR A 397 -18.99 -8.74 51.27
N ASN A 398 -18.05 -7.81 51.09
CA ASN A 398 -17.51 -7.00 52.19
C ASN A 398 -18.56 -6.04 52.79
N ALA A 399 -19.52 -5.61 51.99
CA ALA A 399 -20.63 -4.79 52.48
C ALA A 399 -21.64 -5.63 53.28
N ALA A 400 -21.89 -6.88 52.89
CA ALA A 400 -22.80 -7.79 53.60
C ALA A 400 -22.26 -8.21 54.98
N ASP A 401 -20.95 -8.37 55.14
CA ASP A 401 -20.33 -8.72 56.44
C ASP A 401 -20.59 -7.66 57.53
N LYS A 402 -20.88 -6.41 57.13
CA LYS A 402 -21.18 -5.31 58.06
C LYS A 402 -22.60 -5.34 58.63
N GLN A 403 -23.43 -6.31 58.22
CA GLN A 403 -24.85 -6.48 58.56
C GLN A 403 -25.72 -5.29 58.15
N ASP A 404 -25.54 -4.11 58.72
CA ASP A 404 -26.33 -2.91 58.39
C ASP A 404 -25.46 -1.86 57.67
N ILE A 405 -25.78 -1.56 56.41
CA ILE A 405 -25.15 -0.49 55.63
C ILE A 405 -26.08 0.72 55.50
N ARG A 406 -25.54 1.93 55.71
CA ARG A 406 -26.24 3.18 55.40
C ARG A 406 -25.87 3.65 54.02
N VAL A 407 -26.82 3.58 53.09
CA VAL A 407 -26.61 3.97 51.69
C VAL A 407 -27.80 4.75 51.16
N GLN A 408 -27.56 5.58 50.14
CA GLN A 408 -28.61 6.39 49.54
C GLN A 408 -29.41 5.53 48.54
N LEU A 409 -30.66 5.21 48.89
CA LEU A 409 -31.55 4.37 48.09
C LEU A 409 -32.94 5.00 47.95
N GLY A 410 -33.66 4.62 46.90
CA GLY A 410 -35.04 5.04 46.71
C GLY A 410 -35.95 4.32 47.71
N LEU A 411 -36.49 5.04 48.70
CA LEU A 411 -37.35 4.48 49.72
C LEU A 411 -38.73 4.13 49.15
N ARG A 412 -39.18 2.88 49.31
CA ARG A 412 -40.50 2.40 48.88
C ARG A 412 -41.31 1.99 50.09
N THR A 413 -42.64 2.00 50.00
CA THR A 413 -43.55 1.53 51.05
C THR A 413 -44.33 0.32 50.55
N CYS A 414 -44.42 -0.74 51.36
CA CYS A 414 -45.23 -1.91 51.03
C CYS A 414 -46.73 -1.58 51.08
N SER A 415 -47.48 -1.98 50.05
CA SER A 415 -48.95 -1.79 50.00
C SER A 415 -49.71 -2.62 51.03
N ILE A 416 -49.14 -3.74 51.50
CA ILE A 416 -49.81 -4.67 52.41
C ILE A 416 -49.52 -4.35 53.89
N CYS A 417 -48.24 -4.21 54.26
CA CYS A 417 -47.85 -4.01 55.66
C CYS A 417 -47.47 -2.57 56.01
N GLY A 418 -47.48 -1.64 55.05
CA GLY A 418 -47.15 -0.22 55.27
C GLY A 418 -45.69 0.07 55.66
N LYS A 419 -44.82 -0.95 55.80
CA LYS A 419 -43.42 -0.78 56.16
C LYS A 419 -42.57 -0.28 54.99
N LYS A 420 -41.56 0.53 55.32
CA LYS A 420 -40.60 1.12 54.38
C LYS A 420 -39.52 0.10 53.98
N SER A 421 -39.28 -0.10 52.70
CA SER A 421 -38.27 -1.04 52.17
C SER A 421 -37.62 -0.44 50.90
N PRO A 422 -36.30 -0.59 50.69
CA PRO A 422 -35.65 -0.18 49.44
C PRO A 422 -35.90 -1.17 48.28
N MET A 423 -36.31 -2.40 48.59
CA MET A 423 -36.47 -3.48 47.62
C MET A 423 -37.84 -3.45 46.93
N LEU A 424 -37.93 -4.01 45.72
CA LEU A 424 -39.18 -4.09 44.92
C LEU A 424 -40.28 -4.95 45.59
N ALA A 425 -39.87 -5.93 46.40
CA ALA A 425 -40.75 -6.77 47.20
C ALA A 425 -40.48 -6.55 48.69
N CYS A 426 -41.52 -6.69 49.53
CA CYS A 426 -41.37 -6.50 50.96
C CYS A 426 -40.69 -7.70 51.65
N HIS A 427 -39.56 -7.45 52.31
CA HIS A 427 -38.81 -8.43 53.09
C HIS A 427 -39.19 -8.45 54.58
N HIS A 428 -40.09 -7.57 55.04
CA HIS A 428 -40.52 -7.58 56.43
C HIS A 428 -41.35 -8.82 56.75
N ARG A 429 -41.24 -9.29 58.00
CA ARG A 429 -42.06 -10.38 58.52
C ARG A 429 -43.54 -10.00 58.52
N LYS A 430 -44.40 -10.97 58.18
CA LYS A 430 -45.85 -10.86 58.24
C LYS A 430 -46.30 -10.76 59.70
N ILE A 431 -47.35 -9.97 59.93
CA ILE A 431 -47.89 -9.68 61.26
C ILE A 431 -49.22 -10.43 61.43
N ASN A 432 -49.44 -11.01 62.61
CA ASN A 432 -50.63 -11.78 62.99
C ASN A 432 -51.78 -10.82 63.36
N GLN A 433 -53.00 -11.35 63.56
CA GLN A 433 -54.16 -10.55 64.01
C GLN A 433 -53.95 -9.87 65.38
N TYR A 434 -53.01 -10.35 66.19
CA TYR A 434 -52.64 -9.81 67.50
C TYR A 434 -51.42 -8.88 67.49
N GLY A 435 -50.89 -8.51 66.31
CA GLY A 435 -49.75 -7.58 66.19
C GLY A 435 -48.35 -8.19 66.35
N GLU A 436 -48.26 -9.49 66.63
CA GLU A 436 -46.98 -10.21 66.74
C GLU A 436 -46.40 -10.58 65.37
N SER A 437 -45.08 -10.79 65.28
CA SER A 437 -44.41 -11.15 64.02
C SER A 437 -44.29 -12.67 63.86
N MET A 438 -44.78 -13.25 62.76
CA MET A 438 -44.57 -14.68 62.47
C MET A 438 -43.11 -14.94 62.04
N PRO A 439 -42.36 -15.82 62.74
CA PRO A 439 -41.06 -16.26 62.28
C PRO A 439 -41.18 -17.03 60.94
N GLY A 440 -40.34 -16.71 59.96
CA GLY A 440 -40.26 -17.45 58.69
C GLY A 440 -41.17 -16.95 57.55
N GLU A 441 -42.26 -16.23 57.84
CA GLU A 441 -43.14 -15.69 56.80
C GLU A 441 -42.83 -14.23 56.45
N LYS A 442 -42.35 -13.98 55.22
CA LYS A 442 -42.21 -12.62 54.66
C LYS A 442 -43.55 -12.12 54.11
N CYS A 443 -43.78 -10.81 54.22
CA CYS A 443 -44.98 -10.16 53.70
C CYS A 443 -45.13 -10.31 52.19
N GLY A 444 -44.04 -10.20 51.41
CA GLY A 444 -44.04 -10.42 49.96
C GLY A 444 -44.81 -9.38 49.13
N GLY A 445 -45.51 -8.44 49.77
CA GLY A 445 -46.28 -7.41 49.08
C GLY A 445 -45.42 -6.50 48.20
N ARG A 446 -46.00 -6.03 47.09
CA ARG A 446 -45.40 -5.05 46.19
C ARG A 446 -45.08 -3.77 46.97
N THR A 447 -43.89 -3.22 46.78
CA THR A 447 -43.53 -1.92 47.34
C THR A 447 -43.70 -0.85 46.27
N GLU A 448 -44.21 0.30 46.65
CA GLU A 448 -44.45 1.43 45.76
C GLU A 448 -43.82 2.69 46.35
N PHE A 449 -43.40 3.61 45.49
CA PHE A 449 -43.00 4.92 45.98
C PHE A 449 -44.26 5.64 46.48
N LYS A 450 -44.25 6.12 47.73
CA LYS A 450 -45.26 7.08 48.14
C LYS A 450 -45.12 8.31 47.25
N LYS A 451 -46.18 8.68 46.52
CA LYS A 451 -46.26 9.99 45.88
C LYS A 451 -46.38 11.01 47.00
N ASP A 452 -45.27 11.67 47.29
CA ASP A 452 -45.17 13.11 47.55
C ASP A 452 -43.68 13.44 47.73
N LEU A 453 -43.06 13.91 46.65
CA LEU A 453 -41.76 14.57 46.67
C LEU A 453 -42.01 15.98 46.16
N GLU A 454 -41.39 16.97 46.80
CA GLU A 454 -41.45 18.38 46.39
C GLU A 454 -41.16 18.53 44.90
N THR A 455 -41.85 19.48 44.25
CA THR A 455 -41.91 19.71 42.79
C THR A 455 -40.55 19.90 42.10
N ASN A 456 -39.45 20.07 42.85
CA ASN A 456 -38.10 20.26 42.32
C ASN A 456 -37.08 19.14 42.66
N ARG A 457 -37.46 18.03 43.30
CA ARG A 457 -36.51 16.97 43.69
C ARG A 457 -36.36 15.88 42.62
N ARG A 458 -35.35 16.00 41.73
CA ARG A 458 -35.04 14.97 40.70
C ARG A 458 -34.42 13.68 41.26
N ARG A 459 -33.74 13.73 42.41
CA ARG A 459 -33.11 12.57 43.07
C ARG A 459 -34.00 12.01 44.16
N ARG A 460 -34.41 10.74 44.01
CA ARG A 460 -35.30 10.03 44.97
C ARG A 460 -34.57 9.28 46.09
N GLY A 461 -33.25 9.40 46.13
CA GLY A 461 -32.41 8.67 47.08
C GLY A 461 -32.45 9.31 48.46
N GLU A 462 -32.79 8.52 49.47
CA GLU A 462 -32.74 8.88 50.89
C GLU A 462 -31.78 7.93 51.61
N ILE A 463 -31.04 8.45 52.60
CA ILE A 463 -30.12 7.63 53.39
C ILE A 463 -30.99 6.64 54.17
N THR A 464 -30.86 5.37 53.82
CA THR A 464 -31.64 4.28 54.40
C THR A 464 -30.68 3.20 54.87
N THR A 465 -30.99 2.58 56.01
CA THR A 465 -30.28 1.40 56.47
C THR A 465 -30.78 0.19 55.69
N VAL A 466 -29.85 -0.53 55.07
CA VAL A 466 -30.10 -1.81 54.41
C VAL A 466 -29.40 -2.91 55.20
N PRO A 467 -30.12 -3.98 55.55
CA PRO A 467 -29.55 -5.14 56.22
C PRO A 467 -28.79 -6.07 55.26
#